data_AF-A0A485LBB0-F1
#
_entry.id   AF-A0A485LBB0-F1
#
_cell.length_a   1.000
_cell.length_b   1.000
_cell.length_c   1.000
_cell.angle_alpha   90.00
_cell.angle_beta   90.00
_cell.angle_gamma   90.00
#
_symmetry.space_group_name_H-M   'P 1'
#
loop_
_entity.id
_entity.type
_entity.pdbx_description
1 polymer ?
#
loop_
_entity_poly.entity_id
_entity_poly.type
_entity_poly.pdbx_seq_one_letter_code
_entity_poly.pdbx_strand_id
1 'polypeptide(L)'
;MASGGFVRAVMLMLVLTMAAVLAQQDLTQTSCPLCDMDIIPDLKQSILGNQGIYACEMAGHLETLRNPASKILRGPVAISALDVPYTKANIACPVCNKTDLKYALPWGNRGNQKIYACSEEHANYILTDQAKYYDGGIPAHSGEFCDHASVMFDGFQFSGGATCVKMWFQPWVLSSKLKYAMGFLGIVVLGIFLEWFGEYREAMEEVFIRKYGVTEIRDVAATDEYPKSAMSTLIQTPVVQTMQMCKLPLWCTVALSGMYMVALTVGYLIMLVAMFYDSGLFVACILGLGIGFYLFKDTEQEQMSGNIDPCCST
;
A
#
# COMPACT_ATOMS: atom_id res chain seq x y z
N MET A 1 -5.78 4.29 -59.57
CA MET A 1 -5.26 2.98 -59.12
C MET A 1 -4.92 2.90 -57.62
N ALA A 2 -4.99 3.96 -56.82
CA ALA A 2 -4.51 3.94 -55.41
C ALA A 2 -5.50 3.35 -54.36
N SER A 3 -6.78 3.18 -54.66
CA SER A 3 -7.80 2.79 -53.66
C SER A 3 -7.74 1.33 -53.19
N GLY A 4 -7.22 0.41 -54.02
CA GLY A 4 -7.21 -1.03 -53.70
C GLY A 4 -6.27 -1.43 -52.56
N GLY A 5 -5.18 -0.69 -52.35
CA GLY A 5 -4.23 -0.95 -51.27
C GLY A 5 -4.80 -0.60 -49.89
N PHE A 6 -5.45 0.57 -49.78
CA PHE A 6 -6.03 1.05 -48.54
C PHE A 6 -7.17 0.13 -48.04
N VAL A 7 -8.07 -0.29 -48.93
CA VAL A 7 -9.17 -1.22 -48.57
C VAL A 7 -8.63 -2.58 -48.10
N ARG A 8 -7.55 -3.10 -48.71
CA ARG A 8 -6.90 -4.33 -48.25
C ARG A 8 -6.19 -4.17 -46.90
N ALA A 9 -5.53 -3.04 -46.66
CA ALA A 9 -4.89 -2.74 -45.38
C ALA A 9 -5.92 -2.59 -44.25
N VAL A 10 -7.04 -1.90 -44.50
CA VAL A 10 -8.16 -1.78 -43.55
C VAL A 10 -8.79 -3.15 -43.29
N MET A 11 -9.07 -3.96 -44.32
CA MET A 11 -9.58 -5.33 -44.14
C MET A 11 -8.61 -6.21 -43.34
N LEU A 12 -7.30 -6.15 -43.60
CA LEU A 12 -6.31 -6.91 -42.83
C LEU A 12 -6.25 -6.45 -41.38
N MET A 13 -6.30 -5.14 -41.10
CA MET A 13 -6.38 -4.61 -39.74
C MET A 13 -7.67 -5.04 -39.05
N LEU A 14 -8.81 -5.05 -39.75
CA LEU A 14 -10.11 -5.47 -39.20
C LEU A 14 -10.14 -6.98 -38.92
N VAL A 15 -9.52 -7.79 -39.77
CA VAL A 15 -9.34 -9.24 -39.54
C VAL A 15 -8.35 -9.51 -38.40
N LEU A 16 -7.27 -8.73 -38.28
CA LEU A 16 -6.33 -8.81 -37.14
C LEU A 16 -6.98 -8.40 -35.83
N THR A 17 -7.81 -7.34 -35.81
CA THR A 17 -8.56 -6.95 -34.61
C THR A 17 -9.66 -7.95 -34.27
N MET A 18 -10.33 -8.58 -35.24
CA MET A 18 -11.27 -9.68 -34.97
C MET A 18 -10.55 -10.95 -34.46
N ALA A 19 -9.35 -11.26 -34.96
CA ALA A 19 -8.54 -12.37 -34.45
C ALA A 19 -8.04 -12.13 -33.02
N ALA A 20 -7.85 -10.85 -32.62
CA ALA A 20 -7.55 -10.48 -31.25
C ALA A 20 -8.75 -10.62 -30.28
N VAL A 21 -9.98 -10.81 -30.79
CA VAL A 21 -11.18 -11.11 -29.98
C VAL A 21 -11.46 -12.63 -29.97
N LEU A 22 -10.42 -13.42 -29.72
CA LEU A 22 -10.60 -14.77 -29.17
C LEU A 22 -11.01 -14.62 -27.69
N ALA A 23 -12.31 -14.44 -27.46
CA ALA A 23 -12.88 -14.26 -26.14
C ALA A 23 -12.59 -15.48 -25.24
N GLN A 24 -11.63 -15.33 -24.32
CA GLN A 24 -11.22 -16.40 -23.40
C GLN A 24 -12.23 -16.63 -22.26
N GLN A 25 -12.85 -15.56 -21.74
CA GLN A 25 -13.96 -15.56 -20.76
C GLN A 25 -14.66 -14.19 -20.77
N ASP A 26 -15.92 -14.12 -20.30
CA ASP A 26 -16.61 -12.84 -20.03
C ASP A 26 -16.17 -12.28 -18.67
N LEU A 27 -15.12 -11.44 -18.71
CA LEU A 27 -14.45 -10.87 -17.53
C LEU A 27 -15.37 -10.03 -16.63
N THR A 28 -16.53 -9.58 -17.14
CA THR A 28 -17.48 -8.76 -16.38
C THR A 28 -18.28 -9.55 -15.35
N GLN A 29 -18.26 -10.89 -15.44
CA GLN A 29 -19.03 -11.80 -14.58
C GLN A 29 -18.16 -12.87 -13.91
N THR A 30 -16.82 -12.76 -13.99
CA THR A 30 -15.88 -13.64 -13.28
C THR A 30 -15.51 -13.09 -11.92
N SER A 31 -15.73 -13.85 -10.84
CA SER A 31 -15.27 -13.53 -9.49
C SER A 31 -14.11 -14.42 -9.05
N CYS A 32 -13.27 -13.93 -8.14
CA CYS A 32 -12.10 -14.68 -7.66
C CYS A 32 -12.52 -15.92 -6.82
N PRO A 33 -11.98 -17.12 -7.10
CA PRO A 33 -12.39 -18.39 -6.43
C PRO A 33 -12.20 -18.43 -4.91
N LEU A 34 -11.32 -17.59 -4.37
CA LEU A 34 -10.98 -17.52 -2.94
C LEU A 34 -11.75 -16.40 -2.21
N CYS A 35 -11.74 -15.19 -2.78
CA CYS A 35 -12.22 -13.98 -2.11
C CYS A 35 -13.65 -13.57 -2.49
N ASP A 36 -14.18 -14.07 -3.63
CA ASP A 36 -15.43 -13.63 -4.27
C ASP A 36 -15.54 -12.11 -4.49
N MET A 37 -14.39 -11.45 -4.69
CA MET A 37 -14.31 -10.10 -5.22
C MET A 37 -14.04 -10.15 -6.74
N ASP A 38 -14.24 -9.01 -7.38
CA ASP A 38 -13.93 -8.79 -8.79
C ASP A 38 -12.45 -9.12 -9.11
N ILE A 39 -12.24 -9.66 -10.31
CA ILE A 39 -10.91 -10.01 -10.81
C ILE A 39 -10.20 -8.81 -11.45
N ILE A 40 -8.88 -8.90 -11.58
CA ILE A 40 -8.10 -7.99 -12.43
C ILE A 40 -7.68 -8.72 -13.72
N PRO A 41 -8.04 -8.23 -14.92
CA PRO A 41 -7.78 -8.91 -16.20
C PRO A 41 -6.29 -9.22 -16.47
N ASP A 42 -5.40 -8.37 -15.96
CA ASP A 42 -3.94 -8.51 -16.11
C ASP A 42 -3.37 -9.65 -15.23
N LEU A 43 -4.08 -10.04 -14.17
CA LEU A 43 -3.67 -11.05 -13.20
C LEU A 43 -4.27 -12.42 -13.55
N LYS A 44 -3.77 -13.02 -14.64
CA LYS A 44 -4.26 -14.30 -15.19
C LYS A 44 -3.17 -15.37 -15.30
N GLN A 45 -3.57 -16.63 -15.11
CA GLN A 45 -2.78 -17.81 -15.52
C GLN A 45 -3.56 -18.56 -16.60
N SER A 46 -2.96 -18.70 -17.78
CA SER A 46 -3.47 -19.47 -18.91
C SER A 46 -3.29 -20.97 -18.70
N ILE A 47 -4.26 -21.74 -19.18
CA ILE A 47 -4.33 -23.19 -19.14
C ILE A 47 -4.56 -23.68 -20.59
N LEU A 48 -3.95 -24.82 -20.94
CA LEU A 48 -4.15 -25.48 -22.24
C LEU A 48 -5.64 -25.66 -22.55
N GLY A 49 -6.01 -25.60 -23.83
CA GLY A 49 -7.43 -25.62 -24.23
C GLY A 49 -8.13 -24.27 -24.14
N ASN A 50 -7.38 -23.16 -24.15
CA ASN A 50 -7.89 -21.78 -24.19
C ASN A 50 -8.74 -21.38 -22.97
N GLN A 51 -8.40 -21.92 -21.79
CA GLN A 51 -9.06 -21.59 -20.51
C GLN A 51 -8.12 -20.74 -19.65
N GLY A 52 -8.65 -19.80 -18.87
CA GLY A 52 -7.87 -18.99 -17.94
C GLY A 52 -8.43 -19.04 -16.51
N ILE A 53 -7.54 -18.89 -15.52
CA ILE A 53 -7.91 -18.53 -14.15
C ILE A 53 -7.43 -17.10 -13.85
N TYR A 54 -8.25 -16.36 -13.12
CA TYR A 54 -8.06 -14.94 -12.80
C TYR A 54 -8.23 -14.74 -11.29
N ALA A 55 -7.49 -13.80 -10.70
CA ALA A 55 -7.54 -13.54 -9.25
C ALA A 55 -7.84 -12.08 -8.92
N CYS A 56 -8.21 -11.82 -7.65
CA CYS A 56 -8.24 -10.48 -7.06
C CYS A 56 -6.80 -10.12 -6.58
N GLU A 57 -6.32 -8.89 -6.83
CA GLU A 57 -4.98 -8.39 -6.41
C GLU A 57 -4.95 -8.06 -4.91
N MET A 58 -5.25 -9.04 -4.08
CA MET A 58 -5.12 -8.98 -2.63
C MET A 58 -4.54 -10.31 -2.14
N ALA A 59 -3.59 -10.25 -1.20
CA ALA A 59 -3.00 -11.42 -0.53
C ALA A 59 -2.41 -12.54 -1.43
N GLY A 60 -1.97 -12.21 -2.66
CA GLY A 60 -1.27 -13.17 -3.52
C GLY A 60 -2.12 -14.36 -4.01
N HIS A 61 -3.44 -14.21 -4.06
CA HIS A 61 -4.38 -15.30 -4.40
C HIS A 61 -4.05 -16.05 -5.71
N LEU A 62 -3.47 -15.39 -6.73
CA LEU A 62 -3.04 -16.08 -7.95
C LEU A 62 -1.97 -17.13 -7.66
N GLU A 63 -0.99 -16.85 -6.80
CA GLU A 63 0.08 -17.79 -6.45
C GLU A 63 -0.46 -18.99 -5.67
N THR A 64 -1.45 -18.78 -4.79
CA THR A 64 -2.11 -19.88 -4.09
C THR A 64 -2.85 -20.80 -5.06
N LEU A 65 -3.48 -20.25 -6.11
CA LEU A 65 -4.15 -21.01 -7.17
C LEU A 65 -3.16 -21.72 -8.10
N ARG A 66 -2.03 -21.08 -8.43
CA ARG A 66 -0.96 -21.66 -9.25
C ARG A 66 -0.23 -22.81 -8.54
N ASN A 67 -0.08 -22.73 -7.21
CA ASN A 67 0.61 -23.75 -6.42
C ASN A 67 -0.23 -25.04 -6.26
N PRO A 68 0.16 -26.18 -6.87
CA PRO A 68 -0.61 -27.42 -6.82
C PRO A 68 -0.70 -28.03 -5.40
N ALA A 69 0.19 -27.65 -4.47
CA ALA A 69 0.15 -28.12 -3.09
C ALA A 69 -1.05 -27.55 -2.29
N SER A 70 -1.69 -26.47 -2.76
CA SER A 70 -2.81 -25.83 -2.07
C SER A 70 -4.11 -26.64 -2.11
N LYS A 71 -4.24 -27.60 -3.06
CA LYS A 71 -5.43 -28.45 -3.25
C LYS A 71 -6.76 -27.67 -3.38
N ILE A 72 -6.71 -26.47 -3.96
CA ILE A 72 -7.89 -25.60 -4.11
C ILE A 72 -8.84 -26.09 -5.23
N LEU A 73 -8.33 -26.81 -6.23
CA LEU A 73 -9.14 -27.40 -7.29
C LEU A 73 -9.93 -28.60 -6.76
N ARG A 74 -11.26 -28.57 -6.92
CA ARG A 74 -12.17 -29.61 -6.46
C ARG A 74 -12.37 -30.72 -7.50
N GLY A 75 -12.86 -31.87 -7.02
CA GLY A 75 -13.21 -33.04 -7.84
C GLY A 75 -14.21 -32.75 -8.97
N PRO A 76 -14.29 -33.64 -9.98
CA PRO A 76 -15.16 -33.45 -11.13
C PRO A 76 -16.65 -33.38 -10.75
N VAL A 77 -17.35 -32.39 -11.31
CA VAL A 77 -18.80 -32.26 -11.26
C VAL A 77 -19.34 -32.37 -12.68
N ALA A 78 -20.27 -33.30 -12.94
CA ALA A 78 -20.91 -33.41 -14.24
C ALA A 78 -21.80 -32.18 -14.52
N ILE A 79 -21.72 -31.64 -15.73
CA ILE A 79 -22.49 -30.46 -16.16
C ILE A 79 -23.26 -30.73 -17.46
N SER A 80 -24.45 -30.13 -17.56
CA SER A 80 -25.30 -30.18 -18.77
C SER A 80 -25.19 -28.93 -19.65
N ALA A 81 -24.64 -27.83 -19.13
CA ALA A 81 -24.42 -26.57 -19.82
C ALA A 81 -23.21 -25.83 -19.20
N LEU A 82 -22.61 -24.91 -19.95
CA LEU A 82 -21.53 -24.04 -19.48
C LEU A 82 -22.10 -22.90 -18.62
N ASP A 83 -21.38 -22.54 -17.55
CA ASP A 83 -21.77 -21.40 -16.70
C ASP A 83 -21.54 -20.05 -17.41
N VAL A 84 -22.26 -19.01 -16.96
CA VAL A 84 -22.36 -17.70 -17.63
C VAL A 84 -21.02 -17.09 -18.07
N PRO A 85 -19.93 -17.11 -17.27
CA PRO A 85 -18.63 -16.55 -17.69
C PRO A 85 -17.99 -17.21 -18.91
N TYR A 86 -18.43 -18.43 -19.26
CA TYR A 86 -17.87 -19.26 -20.33
C TYR A 86 -18.82 -19.44 -21.52
N THR A 87 -20.07 -18.97 -21.42
CA THR A 87 -21.12 -19.15 -22.46
C THR A 87 -20.76 -18.61 -23.85
N LYS A 88 -19.86 -17.63 -23.92
CA LYS A 88 -19.39 -17.00 -25.17
C LYS A 88 -17.94 -17.37 -25.53
N ALA A 89 -17.29 -18.21 -24.72
CA ALA A 89 -15.86 -18.52 -24.83
C ALA A 89 -15.63 -19.80 -25.65
N ASN A 90 -14.65 -19.77 -26.55
CA ASN A 90 -14.24 -20.96 -27.29
C ASN A 90 -13.24 -21.77 -26.46
N ILE A 91 -13.76 -22.56 -25.53
CA ILE A 91 -12.98 -23.39 -24.60
C ILE A 91 -12.96 -24.86 -25.04
N ALA A 92 -11.81 -25.50 -24.85
CA ALA A 92 -11.57 -26.91 -25.18
C ALA A 92 -10.91 -27.64 -24.01
N CYS A 93 -10.98 -28.97 -24.00
CA CYS A 93 -10.41 -29.77 -22.91
C CYS A 93 -8.86 -29.67 -22.89
N PRO A 94 -8.22 -29.34 -21.75
CA PRO A 94 -6.76 -29.15 -21.66
C PRO A 94 -5.92 -30.37 -22.06
N VAL A 95 -6.49 -31.57 -21.97
CA VAL A 95 -5.78 -32.84 -22.24
C VAL A 95 -5.81 -33.23 -23.72
N CYS A 96 -6.94 -33.00 -24.41
CA CYS A 96 -7.20 -33.57 -25.74
C CYS A 96 -7.74 -32.57 -26.78
N ASN A 97 -7.89 -31.30 -26.40
CA ASN A 97 -8.36 -30.20 -27.24
C ASN A 97 -9.74 -30.42 -27.92
N LYS A 98 -10.59 -31.28 -27.35
CA LYS A 98 -11.99 -31.45 -27.78
C LYS A 98 -12.90 -30.41 -27.14
N THR A 99 -13.90 -29.94 -27.89
CA THR A 99 -14.91 -28.97 -27.46
C THR A 99 -16.12 -29.60 -26.74
N ASP A 100 -16.24 -30.93 -26.76
CA ASP A 100 -17.32 -31.66 -26.08
C ASP A 100 -17.09 -31.72 -24.57
N LEU A 101 -17.47 -30.67 -23.84
CA LEU A 101 -17.25 -30.53 -22.41
C LEU A 101 -18.42 -31.11 -21.60
N LYS A 102 -18.13 -31.98 -20.62
CA LYS A 102 -19.14 -32.70 -19.81
C LYS A 102 -18.90 -32.63 -18.30
N TYR A 103 -17.68 -32.30 -17.90
CA TYR A 103 -17.27 -32.23 -16.50
C TYR A 103 -16.62 -30.88 -16.23
N ALA A 104 -16.93 -30.31 -15.06
CA ALA A 104 -16.37 -29.06 -14.55
C ALA A 104 -15.65 -29.30 -13.22
N LEU A 105 -14.50 -28.68 -13.04
CA LEU A 105 -13.70 -28.70 -11.82
C LEU A 105 -13.73 -27.29 -11.23
N PRO A 106 -14.49 -27.04 -10.15
CA PRO A 106 -14.59 -25.72 -9.56
C PRO A 106 -13.34 -25.38 -8.72
N TRP A 107 -12.90 -24.14 -8.83
CA TRP A 107 -11.81 -23.60 -8.01
C TRP A 107 -12.35 -23.05 -6.69
N GLY A 108 -11.84 -23.57 -5.56
CA GLY A 108 -12.11 -23.03 -4.24
C GLY A 108 -13.57 -23.13 -3.80
N ASN A 109 -13.93 -22.31 -2.81
CA ASN A 109 -15.20 -22.43 -2.10
C ASN A 109 -16.20 -21.32 -2.41
N ARG A 110 -15.79 -20.20 -3.01
CA ARG A 110 -16.59 -18.96 -3.02
C ARG A 110 -16.80 -18.31 -4.38
N GLY A 111 -15.83 -18.35 -5.29
CA GLY A 111 -15.99 -17.76 -6.63
C GLY A 111 -16.57 -18.72 -7.69
N ASN A 112 -16.79 -18.20 -8.89
CA ASN A 112 -17.52 -18.87 -9.97
C ASN A 112 -16.67 -19.46 -11.10
N GLN A 113 -15.33 -19.43 -10.98
CA GLN A 113 -14.40 -19.95 -11.98
C GLN A 113 -14.23 -21.47 -11.90
N LYS A 114 -14.21 -22.13 -13.08
CA LYS A 114 -14.13 -23.59 -13.23
C LYS A 114 -13.24 -23.95 -14.43
N ILE A 115 -12.58 -25.11 -14.37
CA ILE A 115 -11.93 -25.73 -15.53
C ILE A 115 -12.89 -26.77 -16.10
N TYR A 116 -12.99 -26.87 -17.42
CA TYR A 116 -13.85 -27.86 -18.09
C TYR A 116 -13.04 -28.95 -18.79
N ALA A 117 -13.54 -30.19 -18.68
CA ALA A 117 -12.99 -31.38 -19.30
C ALA A 117 -14.08 -32.19 -20.05
N CYS A 118 -13.67 -32.99 -21.03
CA CYS A 118 -14.60 -33.78 -21.85
C CYS A 118 -15.06 -35.09 -21.18
N SER A 119 -14.31 -35.58 -20.20
CA SER A 119 -14.55 -36.86 -19.53
C SER A 119 -13.98 -36.87 -18.11
N GLU A 120 -14.41 -37.84 -17.31
CA GLU A 120 -14.04 -37.97 -15.90
C GLU A 120 -12.56 -38.31 -15.75
N GLU A 121 -12.01 -39.19 -16.60
CA GLU A 121 -10.58 -39.50 -16.58
C GLU A 121 -9.70 -38.28 -16.90
N HIS A 122 -10.13 -37.40 -17.83
CA HIS A 122 -9.41 -36.17 -18.13
C HIS A 122 -9.48 -35.14 -16.99
N ALA A 123 -10.62 -35.06 -16.29
CA ALA A 123 -10.72 -34.25 -15.08
C ALA A 123 -9.77 -34.76 -13.97
N ASN A 124 -9.73 -36.08 -13.77
CA ASN A 124 -8.82 -36.69 -12.79
C ASN A 124 -7.34 -36.47 -13.15
N TYR A 125 -6.95 -36.50 -14.42
CA TYR A 125 -5.58 -36.16 -14.83
C TYR A 125 -5.19 -34.71 -14.51
N ILE A 126 -6.11 -33.76 -14.68
CA ILE A 126 -5.88 -32.34 -14.32
C ILE A 126 -5.74 -32.19 -12.79
N LEU A 127 -6.49 -32.96 -12.01
CA LEU A 127 -6.38 -32.96 -10.54
C LEU A 127 -5.06 -33.54 -10.03
N THR A 128 -4.52 -34.56 -10.68
CA THR A 128 -3.26 -35.20 -10.26
C THR A 128 -2.02 -34.36 -10.55
N ASP A 129 -2.03 -33.58 -11.64
CA ASP A 129 -0.87 -32.80 -12.09
C ASP A 129 -1.32 -31.52 -12.81
N GLN A 130 -1.69 -30.50 -12.02
CA GLN A 130 -2.16 -29.21 -12.53
C GLN A 130 -1.06 -28.45 -13.28
N ALA A 131 0.19 -28.56 -12.79
CA ALA A 131 1.32 -27.78 -13.29
C ALA A 131 1.64 -28.07 -14.76
N LYS A 132 1.41 -29.32 -15.20
CA LYS A 132 1.60 -29.76 -16.58
C LYS A 132 0.66 -29.09 -17.60
N TYR A 133 -0.50 -28.58 -17.17
CA TYR A 133 -1.51 -27.99 -18.06
C TYR A 133 -1.49 -26.46 -18.11
N TYR A 134 -0.55 -25.80 -17.42
CA TYR A 134 -0.37 -24.35 -17.50
C TYR A 134 0.34 -23.95 -18.80
N ASP A 135 -0.33 -23.12 -19.60
CA ASP A 135 0.21 -22.58 -20.84
C ASP A 135 1.15 -21.40 -20.53
N GLY A 136 2.36 -21.44 -21.09
CA GLY A 136 3.50 -20.62 -20.65
C GLY A 136 4.25 -21.16 -19.42
N GLY A 137 3.84 -22.32 -18.89
CA GLY A 137 4.31 -22.84 -17.60
C GLY A 137 3.83 -22.01 -16.42
N ILE A 138 4.36 -22.29 -15.23
CA ILE A 138 4.57 -21.23 -14.23
C ILE A 138 5.51 -20.24 -14.92
N PRO A 139 5.16 -18.94 -15.15
CA PRO A 139 6.17 -17.94 -15.51
C PRO A 139 7.35 -18.05 -14.55
N ALA A 140 8.40 -18.68 -15.07
CA ALA A 140 9.64 -18.88 -14.37
C ALA A 140 10.27 -17.51 -14.34
N HIS A 141 10.48 -16.99 -13.13
CA HIS A 141 11.00 -15.65 -12.87
C HIS A 141 11.92 -15.22 -14.00
N SER A 142 11.46 -14.24 -14.77
CA SER A 142 12.34 -13.61 -15.75
C SER A 142 13.56 -13.09 -14.97
N GLY A 143 14.72 -12.89 -15.61
CA GLY A 143 15.92 -12.43 -14.89
C GLY A 143 15.79 -11.05 -14.22
N GLU A 144 14.61 -10.44 -14.30
CA GLU A 144 14.19 -9.25 -13.57
C GLU A 144 13.82 -9.62 -12.12
N PHE A 145 14.17 -8.74 -11.17
CA PHE A 145 14.25 -9.09 -9.74
C PHE A 145 12.92 -9.52 -9.11
N CYS A 146 11.78 -9.09 -9.68
CA CYS A 146 10.41 -9.46 -9.30
C CYS A 146 9.46 -9.19 -10.50
N ASP A 147 8.52 -10.11 -10.81
CA ASP A 147 7.58 -9.97 -11.94
C ASP A 147 6.24 -9.26 -11.58
N HIS A 148 5.83 -9.25 -10.30
CA HIS A 148 4.56 -8.66 -9.85
C HIS A 148 4.70 -7.87 -8.55
N ALA A 149 3.94 -6.77 -8.45
CA ALA A 149 4.04 -5.83 -7.35
C ALA A 149 2.96 -6.05 -6.29
N SER A 150 3.36 -6.51 -5.10
CA SER A 150 2.47 -6.82 -3.98
C SER A 150 1.87 -5.56 -3.35
N VAL A 151 0.61 -5.67 -2.95
CA VAL A 151 -0.06 -4.68 -2.09
C VAL A 151 -0.23 -5.33 -0.71
N MET A 152 0.65 -4.95 0.23
CA MET A 152 0.72 -5.42 1.62
C MET A 152 1.14 -6.91 1.78
N PHE A 153 2.10 -7.17 2.68
CA PHE A 153 2.52 -8.54 3.03
C PHE A 153 1.77 -9.07 4.26
N ASP A 154 1.55 -10.38 4.29
CA ASP A 154 1.02 -11.09 5.45
C ASP A 154 2.16 -11.34 6.47
N GLY A 155 2.46 -10.29 7.25
CA GLY A 155 3.55 -10.25 8.23
C GLY A 155 4.92 -9.86 7.66
N PHE A 156 5.94 -9.84 8.53
CA PHE A 156 7.30 -9.44 8.17
C PHE A 156 7.98 -10.47 7.25
N GLN A 157 8.18 -10.07 6.00
CA GLN A 157 8.89 -10.86 4.98
C GLN A 157 10.22 -10.20 4.63
N PHE A 158 11.14 -10.96 4.04
CA PHE A 158 12.37 -10.44 3.43
C PHE A 158 12.26 -10.62 1.92
N SER A 159 12.10 -9.53 1.15
CA SER A 159 11.86 -9.62 -0.30
C SER A 159 13.12 -9.98 -1.10
N GLY A 160 13.60 -11.21 -0.90
CA GLY A 160 14.79 -11.77 -1.54
C GLY A 160 14.60 -12.26 -2.98
N GLY A 161 13.40 -12.10 -3.57
CA GLY A 161 13.14 -12.45 -4.98
C GLY A 161 11.71 -12.86 -5.37
N ALA A 162 10.68 -12.55 -4.58
CA ALA A 162 9.30 -12.99 -4.86
C ALA A 162 8.36 -11.87 -5.34
N THR A 163 8.51 -10.64 -4.86
CA THR A 163 7.42 -9.63 -4.87
C THR A 163 7.95 -8.19 -4.90
N CYS A 164 7.58 -7.40 -5.92
CA CYS A 164 8.00 -6.00 -5.99
C CYS A 164 7.28 -5.16 -4.93
N VAL A 165 8.02 -4.34 -4.18
CA VAL A 165 7.41 -3.30 -3.34
C VAL A 165 7.10 -2.07 -4.21
N LYS A 166 5.84 -1.61 -4.17
CA LYS A 166 5.38 -0.29 -4.67
C LYS A 166 5.62 0.75 -3.58
N MET A 167 6.49 1.74 -3.80
CA MET A 167 6.88 2.72 -2.79
C MET A 167 6.12 4.04 -2.96
N TRP A 168 5.13 4.29 -2.09
CA TRP A 168 4.18 5.42 -2.08
C TRP A 168 3.28 5.59 -3.32
N PHE A 169 3.82 5.53 -4.54
CA PHE A 169 3.09 5.76 -5.79
C PHE A 169 3.29 4.62 -6.79
N GLN A 170 2.30 4.37 -7.66
CA GLN A 170 2.33 3.27 -8.64
C GLN A 170 3.58 3.19 -9.54
N PRO A 171 4.22 4.29 -10.03
CA PRO A 171 5.42 4.17 -10.86
C PRO A 171 6.71 3.87 -10.07
N TRP A 172 6.70 3.98 -8.74
CA TRP A 172 7.87 3.73 -7.88
C TRP A 172 7.95 2.26 -7.48
N VAL A 173 8.16 1.38 -8.47
CA VAL A 173 8.30 -0.07 -8.26
C VAL A 173 9.77 -0.45 -8.11
N LEU A 174 10.11 -1.10 -7.00
CA LEU A 174 11.47 -1.58 -6.69
C LEU A 174 11.80 -2.86 -7.49
N SER A 175 11.83 -2.77 -8.82
CA SER A 175 12.05 -3.90 -9.75
C SER A 175 13.51 -4.35 -9.91
N SER A 176 14.45 -3.87 -9.07
CA SER A 176 15.84 -4.32 -9.08
C SER A 176 16.53 -4.10 -7.74
N LYS A 177 17.60 -4.86 -7.47
CA LYS A 177 18.45 -4.70 -6.27
C LYS A 177 18.95 -3.25 -6.10
N LEU A 178 19.24 -2.55 -7.20
CA LEU A 178 19.66 -1.16 -7.19
C LEU A 178 18.52 -0.23 -6.79
N LYS A 179 17.31 -0.42 -7.34
CA LYS A 179 16.11 0.33 -6.94
C LYS A 179 15.76 0.09 -5.47
N TYR A 180 15.92 -1.15 -4.98
CA TYR A 180 15.74 -1.49 -3.57
C TYR A 180 16.75 -0.78 -2.68
N ALA A 181 18.04 -0.78 -3.03
CA ALA A 181 19.08 -0.04 -2.30
C ALA A 181 18.84 1.48 -2.30
N MET A 182 18.35 2.05 -3.41
CA MET A 182 17.93 3.45 -3.47
C MET A 182 16.71 3.75 -2.61
N GLY A 183 15.72 2.84 -2.56
CA GLY A 183 14.56 2.95 -1.67
C GLY A 183 14.96 2.90 -0.19
N PHE A 184 15.81 1.94 0.18
CA PHE A 184 16.39 1.82 1.52
C PHE A 184 17.11 3.11 1.94
N LEU A 185 18.03 3.62 1.10
CA LEU A 185 18.74 4.87 1.36
C LEU A 185 17.79 6.06 1.44
N GLY A 186 16.78 6.12 0.56
CA GLY A 186 15.75 7.16 0.55
C GLY A 186 14.95 7.20 1.85
N ILE A 187 14.62 6.04 2.43
CA ILE A 187 13.93 5.95 3.73
C ILE A 187 14.84 6.43 4.87
N VAL A 188 16.10 6.01 4.88
CA VAL A 188 17.08 6.46 5.90
C VAL A 188 17.21 8.00 5.85
N VAL A 189 17.39 8.57 4.65
CA VAL A 189 17.47 10.02 4.45
C VAL A 189 16.17 10.72 4.83
N LEU A 190 14.99 10.13 4.53
CA LEU A 190 13.70 10.71 4.91
C LEU A 190 13.49 10.72 6.43
N GLY A 191 13.94 9.69 7.14
CA GLY A 191 13.94 9.64 8.61
C GLY A 191 14.84 10.72 9.23
N ILE A 192 16.07 10.85 8.71
CA ILE A 192 17.01 11.91 9.13
C ILE A 192 16.41 13.30 8.84
N PHE A 193 15.74 13.47 7.70
CA PHE A 193 15.06 14.71 7.34
C PHE A 193 13.88 15.05 8.24
N LEU A 194 13.10 14.05 8.69
CA LEU A 194 11.98 14.28 9.63
C LEU A 194 12.49 14.90 10.94
N GLU A 195 13.50 14.29 11.55
CA GLU A 195 14.10 14.75 12.81
C GLU A 195 14.73 16.14 12.65
N TRP A 196 15.53 16.34 11.58
CA TRP A 196 16.09 17.66 11.24
C TRP A 196 15.03 18.75 11.09
N PHE A 197 13.91 18.42 10.44
CA PHE A 197 12.85 19.37 10.16
C PHE A 197 11.98 19.65 11.40
N GLY A 198 11.89 18.68 12.34
CA GLY A 198 11.34 18.87 13.68
C GLY A 198 12.16 19.88 14.49
N GLU A 199 13.47 19.65 14.60
CA GLU A 199 14.40 20.55 15.29
C GLU A 199 14.41 21.96 14.67
N TYR A 200 14.43 22.03 13.34
CA TYR A 200 14.35 23.30 12.60
C TYR A 200 13.03 24.07 12.87
N ARG A 201 11.91 23.37 13.08
CA ARG A 201 10.63 23.98 13.47
C ARG A 201 10.72 24.62 14.86
N GLU A 202 11.36 23.95 15.80
CA GLU A 202 11.50 24.41 17.19
C GLU A 202 12.45 25.62 17.26
N ALA A 203 13.61 25.55 16.60
CA ALA A 203 14.51 26.70 16.45
C ALA A 203 13.84 27.92 15.78
N MET A 204 12.97 27.70 14.78
CA MET A 204 12.21 28.79 14.14
C MET A 204 11.11 29.35 15.04
N GLU A 205 10.47 28.51 15.87
CA GLU A 205 9.50 28.93 16.89
C GLU A 205 10.15 29.85 17.92
N GLU A 206 11.31 29.47 18.48
CA GLU A 206 12.10 30.32 19.38
C GLU A 206 12.50 31.66 18.74
N VAL A 207 12.98 31.63 17.49
CA VAL A 207 13.36 32.86 16.76
C VAL A 207 12.16 33.77 16.54
N PHE A 208 10.98 33.23 16.25
CA PHE A 208 9.75 34.01 16.10
C PHE A 208 9.27 34.58 17.45
N ILE A 209 9.29 33.80 18.53
CA ILE A 209 9.00 34.27 19.89
C ILE A 209 9.96 35.40 20.27
N ARG A 210 11.28 35.21 20.10
CA ARG A 210 12.32 36.18 20.50
C ARG A 210 12.27 37.48 19.70
N LYS A 211 11.86 37.44 18.42
CA LYS A 211 11.92 38.60 17.51
C LYS A 211 10.58 39.31 17.31
N TYR A 212 9.47 38.58 17.42
CA TYR A 212 8.12 39.09 17.13
C TYR A 212 7.11 38.82 18.26
N GLY A 213 7.54 38.20 19.37
CA GLY A 213 6.70 38.03 20.55
C GLY A 213 6.29 39.38 21.15
N VAL A 214 4.98 39.62 21.20
CA VAL A 214 4.41 40.78 21.87
C VAL A 214 3.89 40.32 23.22
N THR A 215 4.48 40.83 24.30
CA THR A 215 4.05 40.54 25.67
C THR A 215 2.79 41.35 25.98
N GLU A 216 1.63 40.70 25.99
CA GLU A 216 0.38 41.31 26.45
C GLU A 216 0.27 41.08 27.97
N ILE A 217 0.42 42.15 28.75
CA ILE A 217 0.12 42.13 30.18
C ILE A 217 -1.39 42.18 30.32
N ARG A 218 -1.98 41.12 30.86
CA ARG A 218 -3.41 41.07 31.14
C ARG A 218 -3.63 40.97 32.65
N ASP A 219 -4.17 42.05 33.21
CA ASP A 219 -4.63 42.08 34.59
C ASP A 219 -5.85 41.16 34.74
N VAL A 220 -5.64 39.98 35.34
CA VAL A 220 -6.75 39.11 35.74
C VAL A 220 -7.10 39.49 37.17
N ALA A 221 -8.25 40.13 37.34
CA ALA A 221 -8.85 40.30 38.66
C ALA A 221 -9.22 38.91 39.19
N ALA A 222 -8.51 38.45 40.23
CA ALA A 222 -8.80 37.19 40.88
C ALA A 222 -10.21 37.24 41.50
N THR A 223 -11.18 36.58 40.86
CA THR A 223 -12.49 36.32 41.47
C THR A 223 -12.32 35.19 42.47
N ASP A 224 -12.19 35.55 43.75
CA ASP A 224 -12.01 34.62 44.87
C ASP A 224 -13.20 33.66 45.04
N GLU A 225 -13.16 32.51 44.36
CA GLU A 225 -14.09 31.40 44.54
C GLU A 225 -13.49 30.23 45.36
N TYR A 226 -12.61 30.56 46.31
CA TYR A 226 -12.04 29.61 47.27
C TYR A 226 -12.38 30.02 48.72
N PRO A 227 -12.73 29.08 49.62
CA PRO A 227 -13.15 29.41 50.98
C PRO A 227 -12.01 30.05 51.78
N LYS A 228 -12.12 31.36 52.03
CA LYS A 228 -11.15 32.15 52.77
C LYS A 228 -11.12 31.75 54.25
N SER A 229 -9.98 31.25 54.72
CA SER A 229 -9.71 31.10 56.15
C SER A 229 -9.77 32.46 56.85
N ALA A 230 -10.37 32.52 58.03
CA ALA A 230 -10.84 33.75 58.69
C ALA A 230 -9.76 34.80 59.09
N MET A 231 -8.48 34.55 58.80
CA MET A 231 -7.37 35.47 59.12
C MET A 231 -7.09 36.49 58.01
N SER A 232 -7.55 36.27 56.78
CA SER A 232 -7.24 37.13 55.62
C SER A 232 -8.16 38.37 55.48
N THR A 233 -9.15 38.54 56.34
CA THR A 233 -10.25 39.52 56.15
C THR A 233 -9.90 40.97 56.54
N LEU A 234 -8.75 41.22 57.18
CA LEU A 234 -8.39 42.56 57.68
C LEU A 234 -7.43 43.37 56.78
N ILE A 235 -6.95 42.79 55.68
CA ILE A 235 -6.13 43.50 54.68
C ILE A 235 -6.70 43.19 53.29
N GLN A 236 -7.76 43.89 52.91
CA GLN A 236 -8.36 43.76 51.58
C GLN A 236 -7.62 44.66 50.57
N THR A 237 -6.42 44.25 50.19
CA THR A 237 -5.78 44.72 48.96
C THR A 237 -6.23 43.85 47.77
N PRO A 238 -6.55 44.43 46.61
CA PRO A 238 -6.87 43.64 45.43
C PRO A 238 -5.59 42.95 44.93
N VAL A 239 -5.52 41.62 45.05
CA VAL A 239 -4.44 40.83 44.45
C VAL A 239 -4.71 40.74 42.96
N VAL A 240 -4.18 41.70 42.21
CA VAL A 240 -4.16 41.66 40.74
C VAL A 240 -3.10 40.65 40.31
N GLN A 241 -3.53 39.55 39.71
CA GLN A 241 -2.61 38.59 39.11
C GLN A 241 -2.34 39.01 37.66
N THR A 242 -1.15 39.56 37.42
CA THR A 242 -0.65 39.90 36.09
C THR A 242 -0.18 38.64 35.38
N MET A 243 -1.02 38.08 34.50
CA MET A 243 -0.58 37.03 33.58
C MET A 243 0.02 37.68 32.34
N GLN A 244 1.31 37.46 32.11
CA GLN A 244 1.97 37.85 30.86
C GLN A 244 1.75 36.75 29.82
N MET A 245 1.00 37.07 28.76
CA MET A 245 0.84 36.17 27.61
C MET A 245 1.65 36.72 26.44
N CYS A 246 2.61 35.93 25.94
CA CYS A 246 3.32 36.26 24.72
C CYS A 246 2.49 35.84 23.51
N LYS A 247 2.08 36.79 22.67
CA LYS A 247 1.35 36.52 21.43
C LYS A 247 2.25 36.73 20.22
N LEU A 248 2.23 35.77 19.30
CA LEU A 248 2.86 35.89 17.99
C LEU A 248 1.90 36.52 16.98
N PRO A 249 2.41 37.29 16.00
CA PRO A 249 1.59 37.79 14.91
C PRO A 249 1.14 36.63 14.01
N LEU A 250 -0.08 36.74 13.46
CA LEU A 250 -0.74 35.70 12.67
C LEU A 250 0.14 35.11 11.55
N TRP A 251 0.98 35.93 10.91
CA TRP A 251 1.91 35.48 9.87
C TRP A 251 2.94 34.45 10.36
N CYS A 252 3.47 34.63 11.58
CA CYS A 252 4.39 33.66 12.20
C CYS A 252 3.64 32.39 12.60
N THR A 253 2.41 32.51 13.12
CA THR A 253 1.56 31.37 13.46
C THR A 253 1.20 30.53 12.23
N VAL A 254 0.87 31.18 11.10
CA VAL A 254 0.60 30.52 9.81
C VAL A 254 1.85 29.83 9.26
N ALA A 255 3.02 30.47 9.35
CA ALA A 255 4.29 29.87 8.93
C ALA A 255 4.63 28.61 9.76
N LEU A 256 4.53 28.71 11.10
CA LEU A 256 4.78 27.59 12.01
C LEU A 256 3.78 26.43 11.80
N SER A 257 2.51 26.75 11.59
CA SER A 257 1.47 25.77 11.26
C SER A 257 1.72 25.08 9.91
N GLY A 258 2.19 25.83 8.91
CA GLY A 258 2.62 25.28 7.61
C GLY A 258 3.79 24.30 7.74
N MET A 259 4.80 24.65 8.56
CA MET A 259 5.90 23.73 8.88
C MET A 259 5.39 22.47 9.59
N TYR A 260 4.51 22.61 10.58
CA TYR A 260 3.89 21.45 11.25
C TYR A 260 3.15 20.51 10.29
N MET A 261 2.38 21.05 9.32
CA MET A 261 1.71 20.25 8.29
C MET A 261 2.69 19.47 7.39
N VAL A 262 3.83 20.08 7.03
CA VAL A 262 4.89 19.40 6.26
C VAL A 262 5.53 18.28 7.09
N ALA A 263 5.83 18.52 8.37
CA ALA A 263 6.39 17.53 9.27
C ALA A 263 5.46 16.31 9.42
N LEU A 264 4.16 16.53 9.65
CA LEU A 264 3.16 15.47 9.68
C LEU A 264 3.11 14.68 8.37
N THR A 265 3.17 15.36 7.22
CA THR A 265 3.15 14.71 5.91
C THR A 265 4.32 13.74 5.74
N VAL A 266 5.53 14.13 6.14
CA VAL A 266 6.71 13.26 6.12
C VAL A 266 6.59 12.10 7.12
N GLY A 267 6.08 12.36 8.32
CA GLY A 267 5.81 11.32 9.33
C GLY A 267 4.84 10.26 8.81
N TYR A 268 3.75 10.66 8.15
CA TYR A 268 2.82 9.74 7.51
C TYR A 268 3.44 8.96 6.34
N LEU A 269 4.34 9.55 5.55
CA LEU A 269 5.07 8.82 4.51
C LEU A 269 5.97 7.72 5.08
N ILE A 270 6.62 7.95 6.23
CA ILE A 270 7.42 6.94 6.94
C ILE A 270 6.52 5.88 7.59
N MET A 271 5.39 6.28 8.17
CA MET A 271 4.38 5.35 8.71
C MET A 271 3.82 4.42 7.62
N LEU A 272 3.55 4.95 6.41
CA LEU A 272 3.17 4.13 5.26
C LEU A 272 4.25 3.11 4.88
N VAL A 273 5.53 3.47 4.93
CA VAL A 273 6.64 2.53 4.69
C VAL A 273 6.63 1.39 5.71
N ALA A 274 6.44 1.69 7.00
CA ALA A 274 6.39 0.67 8.06
C ALA A 274 5.24 -0.33 7.86
N MET A 275 4.11 0.11 7.29
CA MET A 275 2.92 -0.72 7.02
C MET A 275 3.06 -1.66 5.80
N PHE A 276 4.15 -1.59 5.03
CA PHE A 276 4.41 -2.59 3.98
C PHE A 276 4.89 -3.94 4.53
N TYR A 277 5.35 -4.00 5.78
CA TYR A 277 5.93 -5.19 6.42
C TYR A 277 7.12 -5.83 5.68
N ASP A 278 7.85 -5.07 4.84
CA ASP A 278 9.18 -5.50 4.40
C ASP A 278 10.20 -5.25 5.53
N SER A 279 10.85 -6.32 5.98
CA SER A 279 11.78 -6.29 7.11
C SER A 279 12.99 -5.38 6.87
N GLY A 280 13.49 -5.27 5.64
CA GLY A 280 14.62 -4.40 5.32
C GLY A 280 14.23 -2.93 5.27
N LEU A 281 13.07 -2.59 4.70
CA LEU A 281 12.55 -1.21 4.72
C LEU A 281 12.16 -0.77 6.14
N PHE A 282 11.64 -1.67 6.97
CA PHE A 282 11.35 -1.38 8.38
C PHE A 282 12.63 -1.07 9.19
N VAL A 283 13.70 -1.84 9.00
CA VAL A 283 15.01 -1.53 9.58
C VAL A 283 15.55 -0.19 9.04
N ALA A 284 15.33 0.13 7.77
CA ALA A 284 15.70 1.43 7.19
C ALA A 284 15.00 2.60 7.91
N CYS A 285 13.69 2.47 8.23
CA CYS A 285 12.96 3.48 9.00
C CYS A 285 13.57 3.71 10.38
N ILE A 286 13.84 2.62 11.12
CA ILE A 286 14.42 2.69 12.47
C ILE A 286 15.81 3.33 12.43
N LEU A 287 16.65 2.94 11.46
CA LEU A 287 17.98 3.52 11.29
C LEU A 287 17.91 5.01 10.89
N GLY A 288 17.01 5.40 9.99
CA GLY A 288 16.83 6.80 9.60
C GLY A 288 16.43 7.70 10.77
N LEU A 289 15.39 7.30 11.51
CA LEU A 289 14.93 8.05 12.68
C LEU A 289 15.98 8.05 13.81
N GLY A 290 16.61 6.91 14.10
CA GLY A 290 17.64 6.81 15.13
C GLY A 290 18.91 7.62 14.82
N ILE A 291 19.35 7.66 13.56
CA ILE A 291 20.46 8.52 13.12
C ILE A 291 20.04 10.00 13.14
N GLY A 292 18.83 10.33 12.71
CA GLY A 292 18.29 11.69 12.77
C GLY A 292 18.28 12.23 14.19
N PHE A 293 17.70 11.47 15.13
CA PHE A 293 17.69 11.78 16.55
C PHE A 293 19.11 11.99 17.09
N TYR A 294 20.04 11.07 16.81
CA TYR A 294 21.43 11.19 17.27
C TYR A 294 22.18 12.43 16.71
N LEU A 295 21.83 12.90 15.51
CA LEU A 295 22.50 14.03 14.87
C LEU A 295 21.95 15.41 15.26
N PHE A 296 20.66 15.49 15.63
CA PHE A 296 19.98 16.77 15.84
C PHE A 296 19.43 16.99 17.25
N LYS A 297 19.19 15.91 18.02
CA LYS A 297 18.64 16.01 19.38
C LYS A 297 19.77 16.20 20.40
N ASP A 298 20.04 17.44 20.80
CA ASP A 298 20.94 17.74 21.91
C ASP A 298 20.36 17.17 23.22
N THR A 299 20.85 15.98 23.62
CA THR A 299 20.38 15.26 24.82
C THR A 299 20.66 16.03 26.13
N GLU A 300 21.49 17.08 26.06
CA GLU A 300 21.89 17.91 27.20
C GLU A 300 20.96 19.12 27.43
N GLN A 301 20.08 19.50 26.49
CA GLN A 301 19.23 20.69 26.62
C GLN A 301 17.96 20.48 27.47
N GLU A 302 17.41 19.26 27.56
CA GLU A 302 16.20 18.99 28.36
C GLU A 302 16.40 19.27 29.87
N GLN A 303 17.65 19.40 30.33
CA GLN A 303 17.98 19.57 31.74
C GLN A 303 17.96 21.03 32.25
N MET A 304 17.67 22.03 31.40
CA MET A 304 17.64 23.46 31.80
C MET A 304 16.39 24.27 31.42
N SER A 305 15.29 23.63 30.98
CA SER A 305 13.96 24.28 30.91
C SER A 305 13.19 24.25 32.24
N GLY A 306 13.90 23.96 33.35
CA GLY A 306 13.37 24.06 34.70
C GLY A 306 13.28 25.51 35.16
N ASN A 307 12.12 26.14 34.91
CA ASN A 307 11.63 27.40 35.48
C ASN A 307 12.55 28.09 36.52
N ILE A 308 13.34 29.07 36.08
CA ILE A 308 14.03 29.98 36.99
C ILE A 308 12.99 31.01 37.45
N ASP A 309 12.34 30.73 38.58
CA ASP A 309 11.37 31.65 39.19
C ASP A 309 12.01 33.03 39.41
N PRO A 310 11.31 34.14 39.08
CA PRO A 310 11.83 35.51 39.23
C PRO A 310 12.02 35.95 40.69
N CYS A 311 11.79 35.07 41.68
CA CYS A 311 11.90 35.35 43.11
C CYS A 311 13.32 35.14 43.70
N CYS A 312 14.32 34.77 42.90
CA CYS A 312 15.70 34.53 43.36
C CYS A 312 16.74 35.55 42.85
N SER A 313 16.33 36.77 42.50
CA SER A 313 17.23 37.90 42.19
C SER A 313 17.05 39.06 43.16
N THR A 314 17.76 38.96 44.30
CA THR A 314 18.07 40.01 45.31
C THR A 314 16.90 40.75 45.96
#